data_AF-A0A2E7K4L7-F1
#
_entry.id   AF-A0A2E7K4L7-F1
#
_cell.length_a   1.000
_cell.length_b   1.000
_cell.length_c   1.000
_cell.angle_alpha   90.00
_cell.angle_beta   90.00
_cell.angle_gamma   90.00
#
_symmetry.space_group_name_H-M   'P 1'
#
loop_
_entity.id
_entity.type
_entity.pdbx_description
1 polymer ?
#
loop_
_entity_poly.entity_id
_entity_poly.type
_entity_poly.pdbx_seq_one_letter_code
_entity_poly.pdbx_strand_id
1 'polypeptide(L)'
;MLREKFHGVFDNIRDPDRQVVLLPEEFAAYSKEREEKGDIYARPPGGESLDDVAKRTHRFLEKYVQGDKDVVIVCHGAVATALERELCQRDDDWLIQRKNEQGFIKNANIRLLEGDRERGFNAETIFTAPERNAETHPSMSAPYGGPFPERRAMTAQAR
;
A
#
# COMPACT_ATOMS: atom_id res chain seq x y z
N MET A 1 2.42 12.10 1.78
CA MET A 1 1.89 11.69 0.45
C MET A 1 2.46 10.38 -0.07
N LEU A 2 3.58 9.87 0.47
CA LEU A 2 4.18 8.59 0.06
C LEU A 2 3.95 7.43 1.05
N ARG A 3 3.11 7.63 2.08
CA ARG A 3 2.70 6.57 3.02
C ARG A 3 1.99 5.44 2.31
N GLU A 4 2.01 4.23 2.87
CA GLU A 4 1.23 3.12 2.32
C GLU A 4 -0.27 3.45 2.23
N LYS A 5 -0.98 2.79 1.30
CA LYS A 5 -2.43 2.81 1.25
C LYS A 5 -3.00 2.47 2.62
N PHE A 6 -3.87 3.33 3.15
CA PHE A 6 -4.54 3.05 4.41
C PHE A 6 -5.70 2.06 4.20
N HIS A 7 -5.74 0.97 4.97
CA HIS A 7 -6.82 -0.01 4.88
C HIS A 7 -7.94 0.22 5.91
N GLY A 8 -7.91 1.33 6.64
CA GLY A 8 -8.96 1.68 7.59
C GLY A 8 -9.02 0.66 8.73
N VAL A 9 -10.22 0.16 9.02
CA VAL A 9 -10.43 -0.87 10.06
C VAL A 9 -9.68 -2.18 9.80
N PHE A 10 -9.29 -2.44 8.54
CA PHE A 10 -8.58 -3.67 8.15
C PHE A 10 -7.04 -3.57 8.24
N ASP A 11 -6.46 -2.43 8.64
CA ASP A 11 -5.01 -2.20 8.55
C ASP A 11 -4.18 -3.23 9.35
N ASN A 12 -4.71 -3.69 10.48
CA ASN A 12 -4.10 -4.69 11.37
C ASN A 12 -4.53 -6.14 11.09
N ILE A 13 -5.49 -6.37 10.19
CA ILE A 13 -6.04 -7.69 9.88
C ILE A 13 -6.08 -7.78 8.35
N ARG A 14 -4.95 -8.08 7.72
CA ARG A 14 -4.84 -8.09 6.25
C ARG A 14 -5.38 -9.36 5.59
N ASP A 15 -5.51 -10.44 6.35
CA ASP A 15 -6.03 -11.72 5.89
C ASP A 15 -7.56 -11.64 5.74
N PRO A 16 -8.11 -11.80 4.52
CA PRO A 16 -9.56 -11.72 4.28
C PRO A 16 -10.38 -12.69 5.13
N ASP A 17 -9.89 -13.91 5.34
CA ASP A 17 -10.63 -14.91 6.13
C ASP A 17 -10.76 -14.46 7.59
N ARG A 18 -9.71 -13.82 8.12
CA ARG A 18 -9.74 -13.20 9.45
C ARG A 18 -10.61 -11.94 9.49
N GLN A 19 -10.67 -11.16 8.40
CA GLN A 19 -11.56 -10.00 8.33
C GLN A 19 -13.03 -10.44 8.38
N VAL A 20 -13.42 -11.50 7.66
CA VAL A 20 -14.78 -12.05 7.68
C VAL A 20 -15.19 -12.46 9.09
N VAL A 21 -14.29 -13.10 9.84
CA VAL A 21 -14.59 -13.58 11.20
C VAL A 21 -14.62 -12.45 12.23
N LEU A 22 -13.68 -11.50 12.16
CA LEU A 22 -13.50 -10.48 13.20
C LEU A 22 -14.32 -9.21 12.97
N LEU A 23 -14.62 -8.87 11.71
CA LEU A 23 -15.31 -7.66 11.28
C LEU A 23 -16.32 -7.97 10.15
N PRO A 24 -17.32 -8.85 10.41
CA PRO A 24 -18.21 -9.37 9.37
C PRO A 24 -19.06 -8.29 8.70
N GLU A 25 -19.55 -7.31 9.46
CA GLU A 25 -20.39 -6.23 8.93
C GLU A 25 -19.59 -5.29 8.02
N GLU A 26 -18.39 -4.90 8.46
CA GLU A 26 -17.47 -4.06 7.69
C GLU A 26 -16.99 -4.78 6.43
N PHE A 27 -16.72 -6.09 6.53
CA PHE A 27 -16.31 -6.89 5.39
C PHE A 27 -17.43 -7.00 4.35
N ALA A 28 -18.67 -7.25 4.78
CA ALA A 28 -19.83 -7.30 3.89
C ALA A 28 -20.08 -5.95 3.21
N ALA A 29 -20.01 -4.85 3.96
CA ALA A 29 -20.12 -3.50 3.41
C ALA A 29 -19.04 -3.22 2.36
N TYR A 30 -17.79 -3.58 2.65
CA TYR A 30 -16.69 -3.41 1.71
C TYR A 30 -16.83 -4.28 0.47
N SER A 31 -17.31 -5.52 0.62
CA SER A 31 -17.54 -6.44 -0.49
C SER A 31 -18.59 -5.88 -1.46
N LYS A 32 -19.69 -5.36 -0.92
CA LYS A 32 -20.70 -4.66 -1.72
C LYS A 32 -20.12 -3.42 -2.41
N GLU A 33 -19.31 -2.63 -1.71
CA GLU A 33 -18.67 -1.46 -2.32
C GLU A 33 -17.71 -1.83 -3.46
N ARG A 34 -17.00 -2.97 -3.36
CA ARG A 34 -16.19 -3.52 -4.46
C ARG A 34 -17.02 -3.98 -5.65
N GLU A 35 -18.17 -4.61 -5.41
CA GLU A 35 -19.08 -5.01 -6.48
C GLU A 35 -19.64 -3.80 -7.24
N GLU A 36 -19.99 -2.73 -6.51
CA GLU A 36 -20.61 -1.54 -7.10
C GLU A 36 -19.59 -0.61 -7.79
N LYS A 37 -18.40 -0.44 -7.21
CA LYS A 37 -17.42 0.56 -7.66
C LYS A 37 -16.18 -0.03 -8.33
N GLY A 38 -15.97 -1.34 -8.20
CA GLY A 38 -14.74 -1.99 -8.65
C GLY A 38 -13.55 -1.76 -7.72
N ASP A 39 -12.49 -2.52 -7.97
CA ASP A 39 -11.30 -2.63 -7.10
C ASP A 39 -10.48 -1.35 -6.95
N ILE A 40 -10.58 -0.45 -7.93
CA ILE A 40 -9.79 0.78 -7.96
C ILE A 40 -10.43 1.85 -7.06
N TYR A 41 -11.75 1.93 -7.08
CA TYR A 41 -12.52 3.00 -6.47
C TYR A 41 -13.14 2.63 -5.13
N ALA A 42 -13.30 1.34 -4.84
CA ALA A 42 -13.84 0.87 -3.57
C ALA A 42 -12.92 1.25 -2.40
N ARG A 43 -13.52 1.77 -1.33
CA ARG A 43 -12.82 2.12 -0.10
C ARG A 43 -13.15 1.10 1.00
N PRO A 44 -12.13 0.51 1.67
CA PRO A 44 -12.40 -0.19 2.91
C PRO A 44 -12.91 0.81 3.96
N PRO A 45 -13.73 0.39 4.95
CA PRO A 45 -14.31 1.29 5.93
C PRO A 45 -13.24 2.11 6.67
N GLY A 46 -13.32 3.44 6.54
CA GLY A 46 -12.35 4.39 7.09
C GLY A 46 -10.99 4.43 6.38
N GLY A 47 -10.80 3.72 5.27
CA GLY A 47 -9.54 3.64 4.53
C GLY A 47 -9.52 4.41 3.21
N GLU A 48 -8.49 4.14 2.42
CA GLU A 48 -8.25 4.71 1.09
C GLU A 48 -8.55 3.69 -0.02
N SER A 49 -9.06 4.15 -1.15
CA SER A 49 -9.08 3.40 -2.42
C SER A 49 -7.73 3.50 -3.14
N LEU A 50 -7.54 2.77 -4.25
CA LEU A 50 -6.35 2.95 -5.08
C LEU A 50 -6.36 4.31 -5.79
N ASP A 51 -7.53 4.79 -6.19
CA ASP A 51 -7.72 6.12 -6.75
C ASP A 51 -7.36 7.24 -5.74
N ASP A 52 -7.66 7.07 -4.45
CA ASP A 52 -7.23 8.03 -3.42
C ASP A 52 -5.70 8.10 -3.31
N VAL A 53 -5.03 6.95 -3.41
CA VAL A 53 -3.57 6.86 -3.45
C VAL A 53 -3.03 7.56 -4.69
N ALA A 54 -3.60 7.29 -5.87
CA ALA A 54 -3.23 7.93 -7.14
C ALA A 54 -3.35 9.46 -7.06
N LYS A 55 -4.47 9.98 -6.54
CA LYS A 55 -4.69 11.42 -6.37
C LYS A 55 -3.65 12.09 -5.48
N ARG A 56 -3.24 11.44 -4.38
CA ARG A 56 -2.21 12.02 -3.49
C ARG A 56 -0.79 11.86 -4.04
N THR A 57 -0.51 10.83 -4.83
CA THR A 57 0.79 10.68 -5.51
C THR A 57 0.92 11.67 -6.66
N HIS A 58 -0.15 11.92 -7.41
CA HIS A 58 -0.21 12.96 -8.43
C HIS A 58 0.16 14.32 -7.84
N ARG A 59 -0.52 14.74 -6.76
CA ARG A 59 -0.20 15.99 -6.05
C ARG A 59 1.23 16.05 -5.52
N PHE A 60 1.80 14.90 -5.11
CA PHE A 60 3.19 14.85 -4.70
C PHE A 60 4.14 15.13 -5.88
N LEU A 61 3.89 14.52 -7.05
CA LEU A 61 4.65 14.75 -8.26
C LEU A 61 4.59 16.21 -8.69
N GLU A 62 3.39 16.81 -8.72
CA GLU A 62 3.22 18.22 -9.07
C GLU A 62 3.93 19.17 -8.11
N LYS A 63 3.96 18.85 -6.80
CA LYS A 63 4.51 19.78 -5.82
C LYS A 63 6.03 19.64 -5.61
N TYR A 64 6.57 18.43 -5.70
CA TYR A 64 7.94 18.15 -5.26
C TYR A 64 8.87 17.61 -6.34
N VAL A 65 8.32 17.10 -7.44
CA VAL A 65 9.12 16.54 -8.54
C VAL A 65 8.96 17.51 -9.72
N GLN A 66 9.92 18.42 -9.89
CA GLN A 66 9.84 19.48 -10.91
C GLN A 66 11.21 19.63 -11.59
N GLY A 67 11.18 19.93 -12.90
CA GLY A 67 12.36 20.08 -13.74
C GLY A 67 13.06 18.76 -14.10
N ASP A 68 14.21 18.87 -14.76
CA ASP A 68 14.92 17.77 -15.42
C ASP A 68 15.93 17.08 -14.50
N LYS A 69 15.50 16.69 -13.30
CA LYS A 69 16.37 16.00 -12.34
C LYS A 69 16.01 14.52 -12.23
N ASP A 70 17.04 13.70 -12.10
CA ASP A 70 16.87 12.31 -11.67
C ASP A 70 16.44 12.29 -10.20
N VAL A 71 15.33 11.61 -9.91
CA VAL A 71 14.75 11.53 -8.57
C VAL A 71 14.62 10.08 -8.14
N VAL A 72 15.11 9.79 -6.94
CA VAL A 72 14.87 8.50 -6.27
C VAL A 72 13.72 8.65 -5.29
N ILE A 73 12.67 7.84 -5.46
CA ILE A 73 11.50 7.83 -4.58
C ILE A 73 11.47 6.50 -3.82
N VAL A 74 11.63 6.57 -2.50
CA VAL A 74 11.45 5.42 -1.60
C VAL A 74 10.01 5.43 -1.07
N CYS A 75 9.25 4.39 -1.36
CA CYS A 75 7.84 4.30 -0.97
C CYS A 75 7.37 2.83 -0.86
N HIS A 76 6.05 2.64 -0.71
CA HIS A 76 5.43 1.34 -0.54
C HIS A 76 4.82 0.82 -1.85
N GLY A 77 4.42 -0.46 -1.87
CA GLY A 77 3.99 -1.15 -3.09
C GLY A 77 2.79 -0.49 -3.79
N ALA A 78 1.76 -0.05 -3.04
CA ALA A 78 0.61 0.62 -3.65
C ALA A 78 0.98 2.01 -4.20
N VAL A 79 1.85 2.73 -3.49
CA VAL A 79 2.33 4.06 -3.90
C VAL A 79 3.22 3.97 -5.12
N ALA A 80 4.15 3.02 -5.16
CA ALA A 80 5.04 2.80 -6.29
C ALA A 80 4.24 2.42 -7.54
N THR A 81 3.20 1.60 -7.38
CA THR A 81 2.29 1.22 -8.48
C THR A 81 1.46 2.41 -8.96
N ALA A 82 0.99 3.27 -8.04
CA ALA A 82 0.29 4.49 -8.41
C ALA A 82 1.21 5.49 -9.14
N LEU A 83 2.47 5.64 -8.71
CA LEU A 83 3.46 6.47 -9.39
C LEU A 83 3.73 5.98 -10.82
N GLU A 84 3.88 4.66 -10.99
CA GLU A 84 4.04 4.04 -12.31
C GLU A 84 2.81 4.26 -13.19
N ARG A 85 1.60 4.07 -12.65
CA ARG A 85 0.37 4.36 -13.39
C ARG A 85 0.34 5.80 -13.90
N GLU A 86 0.59 6.76 -13.02
CA GLU A 86 0.54 8.19 -13.34
C GLU A 86 1.61 8.60 -14.35
N LEU A 87 2.88 8.22 -14.11
CA LEU A 87 4.00 8.65 -14.96
C LEU A 87 4.03 7.93 -16.31
N CYS A 88 3.63 6.66 -16.35
CA CYS A 88 3.54 5.88 -17.59
C CYS A 88 2.19 6.01 -18.29
N GLN A 89 1.30 6.90 -17.82
CA GLN A 89 -0.03 7.15 -18.39
C GLN A 89 -0.83 5.85 -18.59
N ARG A 90 -0.77 4.94 -17.62
CA ARG A 90 -1.48 3.65 -17.66
C ARG A 90 -2.93 3.83 -17.28
N ASP A 91 -3.79 3.05 -17.92
CA ASP A 91 -5.22 3.01 -17.62
C ASP A 91 -5.54 2.11 -16.41
N ASP A 92 -6.83 2.05 -16.10
CA ASP A 92 -7.38 1.25 -15.02
C ASP A 92 -7.26 -0.26 -15.30
N ASP A 93 -7.39 -0.67 -16.57
CA ASP A 93 -7.27 -2.06 -16.99
C ASP A 93 -5.85 -2.61 -16.72
N TRP A 94 -4.82 -1.81 -17.02
CA TRP A 94 -3.45 -2.14 -16.67
C TRP A 94 -3.26 -2.33 -15.17
N LEU A 95 -3.88 -1.47 -14.34
CA LEU A 95 -3.76 -1.56 -12.87
C LEU A 95 -4.41 -2.84 -12.33
N ILE A 96 -5.58 -3.20 -12.87
CA ILE A 96 -6.29 -4.45 -12.53
C ILE A 96 -5.45 -5.65 -12.93
N GLN A 97 -4.94 -5.68 -14.17
CA GLN A 97 -4.11 -6.76 -14.66
C GLN A 97 -2.85 -6.93 -13.82
N ARG A 98 -2.15 -5.82 -13.55
CA ARG A 98 -0.94 -5.81 -12.72
C ARG A 98 -1.21 -6.37 -11.33
N LYS A 99 -2.28 -5.93 -10.67
CA LYS A 99 -2.66 -6.43 -9.35
C LYS A 99 -2.93 -7.93 -9.36
N ASN A 100 -3.62 -8.43 -10.39
CA ASN A 100 -4.04 -9.83 -10.48
C ASN A 100 -2.88 -10.77 -10.85
N GLU A 101 -2.02 -10.37 -11.79
CA GLU A 101 -0.95 -11.24 -12.32
C GLU A 101 0.39 -11.09 -11.59
N GLN A 102 0.75 -9.85 -11.24
CA GLN A 102 2.08 -9.50 -10.74
C GLN A 102 2.06 -9.03 -9.28
N GLY A 103 0.88 -8.68 -8.76
CA GLY A 103 0.72 -8.04 -7.47
C GLY A 103 1.33 -6.64 -7.44
N PHE A 104 1.51 -6.12 -6.22
CA PHE A 104 2.25 -4.88 -6.01
C PHE A 104 3.77 -5.12 -6.09
N ILE A 105 4.53 -4.04 -6.33
CA ILE A 105 6.00 -4.10 -6.37
C ILE A 105 6.53 -4.71 -5.07
N LYS A 106 7.33 -5.78 -5.20
CA LYS A 106 7.91 -6.50 -4.06
C LYS A 106 8.86 -5.61 -3.26
N ASN A 107 9.03 -5.95 -1.99
CA ASN A 107 9.91 -5.21 -1.08
C ASN A 107 11.34 -5.11 -1.64
N ALA A 108 11.92 -3.91 -1.56
CA ALA A 108 13.28 -3.59 -2.00
C ALA A 108 13.58 -3.81 -3.50
N ASN A 109 12.56 -4.01 -4.34
CA ASN A 109 12.75 -3.93 -5.80
C ASN A 109 12.93 -2.47 -6.23
N ILE A 110 13.78 -2.25 -7.24
CA ILE A 110 14.01 -0.93 -7.82
C ILE A 110 13.45 -0.94 -9.24
N ARG A 111 12.56 0.03 -9.50
CA ARG A 111 12.04 0.30 -10.84
C ARG A 111 12.63 1.60 -11.37
N LEU A 112 13.14 1.54 -12.59
CA LEU A 112 13.59 2.70 -13.32
C LEU A 112 12.45 3.17 -14.22
N LEU A 113 12.11 4.45 -14.13
CA LEU A 113 11.15 5.11 -15.00
C LEU A 113 11.91 6.14 -15.84
N GLU A 114 12.05 5.89 -17.13
CA GLU A 114 12.75 6.78 -18.06
C GLU A 114 11.76 7.42 -19.05
N GLY A 115 11.89 8.72 -19.24
CA GLY A 115 11.04 9.49 -20.14
C GLY A 115 10.86 10.91 -19.65
N ASP A 116 9.77 11.53 -20.11
CA ASP A 116 9.43 12.91 -19.78
C ASP A 116 7.91 13.05 -19.58
N ARG A 117 7.48 14.17 -19.00
CA ARG A 117 6.06 14.40 -18.68
C ARG A 117 5.18 14.63 -19.91
N GLU A 118 5.76 15.04 -21.03
CA GLU A 118 5.00 15.30 -22.26
C GLU A 118 4.71 14.00 -23.01
N ARG A 119 5.68 13.09 -23.06
CA ARG A 119 5.63 11.83 -23.81
C ARG A 119 5.26 10.62 -22.96
N GLY A 120 5.31 10.78 -21.64
CA GLY A 120 5.16 9.69 -20.68
C GLY A 120 6.48 8.98 -20.41
N PHE A 121 6.47 8.14 -19.38
CA PHE A 121 7.61 7.35 -18.95
C PHE A 121 7.46 5.87 -19.33
N ASN A 122 8.58 5.20 -19.56
CA ASN A 122 8.66 3.74 -19.64
C ASN A 122 9.20 3.20 -18.32
N ALA A 123 8.66 2.09 -17.84
CA ALA A 123 9.04 1.50 -16.56
C ALA A 123 9.68 0.12 -16.75
N GLU A 124 10.88 -0.07 -16.21
CA GLU A 124 11.54 -1.37 -16.14
C GLU A 124 11.99 -1.71 -14.72
N THR A 125 12.25 -2.99 -14.45
CA THR A 125 12.80 -3.43 -13.17
C THR A 125 14.30 -3.59 -13.33
N ILE A 126 15.09 -2.72 -12.68
CA ILE A 126 16.55 -2.74 -12.75
C ILE A 126 17.19 -3.51 -11.59
N PHE A 127 16.42 -3.78 -10.53
CA PHE A 127 16.86 -4.60 -9.42
C PHE A 127 15.68 -5.36 -8.81
N THR A 128 15.86 -6.66 -8.61
CA THR A 128 14.96 -7.50 -7.83
C THR A 128 15.69 -7.97 -6.59
N ALA A 129 15.13 -7.69 -5.42
CA ALA A 129 15.70 -8.16 -4.17
C ALA A 129 15.59 -9.69 -4.10
N PRO A 130 16.63 -10.39 -3.62
CA PRO A 130 16.53 -11.83 -3.39
C PRO A 130 15.43 -12.12 -2.36
N GLU A 131 14.75 -13.25 -2.51
CA GLU A 131 13.76 -13.66 -1.52
C GLU A 131 14.43 -13.80 -0.16
N ARG A 132 13.81 -13.20 0.85
CA ARG A 132 14.31 -13.26 2.21
C ARG A 132 14.15 -14.70 2.69
N ASN A 133 15.27 -15.39 2.93
CA ASN A 133 15.22 -16.71 3.54
C ASN A 133 14.65 -16.58 4.97
N ALA A 134 13.51 -17.25 5.21
CA ALA A 134 12.82 -17.24 6.50
C ALA A 134 13.68 -17.84 7.63
N GLU A 135 14.66 -18.68 7.29
CA GLU A 135 15.57 -19.33 8.26
C GLU A 135 16.67 -18.38 8.76
N THR A 136 17.20 -17.51 7.90
CA THR A 136 18.28 -16.57 8.27
C THR A 136 17.77 -15.25 8.83
N HIS A 137 16.48 -14.95 8.59
CA HIS A 137 15.84 -13.75 9.06
C HIS A 137 14.41 -14.06 9.51
N PRO A 138 14.22 -14.55 10.76
CA PRO A 138 12.90 -14.85 11.29
C PRO A 138 11.99 -13.64 11.14
N SER A 139 10.74 -13.88 10.72
CA SER A 139 9.75 -12.80 10.61
C SER A 139 9.63 -12.09 11.95
N MET A 140 9.67 -10.76 11.97
CA MET A 140 9.31 -9.98 13.16
C MET A 140 7.78 -10.00 13.37
N SER A 141 7.18 -11.19 13.38
CA SER A 141 5.78 -11.41 13.74
C SER A 141 5.55 -11.20 15.24
N ALA A 142 6.63 -11.22 16.04
CA ALA A 142 6.60 -10.71 17.40
C ALA A 142 6.56 -9.17 17.36
N PRO A 143 5.59 -8.52 18.05
CA PRO A 143 5.64 -7.09 18.23
C PRO A 143 6.99 -6.72 18.86
N TYR A 144 7.69 -5.75 18.27
CA TYR A 144 8.90 -5.19 18.85
C TYR A 144 8.50 -4.49 20.16
N GLY A 145 8.69 -5.18 21.29
CA GLY A 145 8.17 -4.72 22.60
C GLY A 145 7.88 -5.79 23.65
N GLY A 146 8.03 -7.09 23.34
CA GLY A 146 7.72 -8.15 24.31
C GLY A 146 6.23 -8.18 24.71
N PRO A 147 5.80 -9.05 25.64
CA PRO A 147 4.46 -8.93 26.21
C PRO A 147 4.33 -7.53 26.82
N PHE A 148 3.28 -6.80 26.46
CA PHE A 148 2.89 -5.60 27.20
C PHE A 148 2.91 -6.00 28.69
N PRO A 149 3.69 -5.31 29.56
CA PRO A 149 3.60 -5.58 30.98
C PRO A 149 2.12 -5.45 31.34
N GLU A 150 1.57 -6.49 31.96
CA GLU A 150 0.19 -6.49 32.44
C GLU A 150 -0.06 -5.14 33.07
N ARG A 151 -1.12 -4.44 32.63
CA ARG A 151 -1.54 -3.21 33.29
C ARG A 151 -1.73 -3.58 34.75
N ARG A 152 -0.75 -3.24 35.60
CA ARG A 152 -0.93 -3.24 37.04
C ARG A 152 -2.09 -2.29 37.26
N ALA A 153 -3.26 -2.86 37.54
CA ALA A 153 -4.35 -2.10 38.09
C ALA A 153 -3.75 -1.38 39.30
N MET A 154 -3.58 -0.06 39.18
CA MET A 154 -3.35 0.76 40.36
C MET A 154 -4.66 0.70 41.14
N THR A 155 -4.77 -0.28 42.04
CA THR A 155 -5.73 -0.21 43.11
C THR A 155 -5.36 1.03 43.92
N ALA A 156 -6.16 2.08 43.76
CA ALA A 156 -6.13 3.22 44.64
C ALA A 156 -6.40 2.69 46.07
N GLN A 157 -5.36 2.64 46.89
CA GLN A 157 -5.57 2.56 48.33
C GLN A 157 -6.13 3.92 48.76
N ALA A 158 -7.43 3.93 49.02
CA ALA A 158 -8.07 5.00 49.75
C ALA A 158 -7.40 5.11 51.14
N ARG A 159 -6.99 6.33 51.49
CA ARG A 159 -6.60 6.70 52.85
C ARG A 159 -7.83 6.97 53.69
#